data_AF-A0A7Y5NYA2-F1
#
_entry.id   AF-A0A7Y5NYA2-F1
#
_cell.length_a   1.000
_cell.length_b   1.000
_cell.length_c   1.000
_cell.angle_alpha   90.00
_cell.angle_beta   90.00
_cell.angle_gamma   90.00
#
_symmetry.space_group_name_H-M   'P 1'
#
loop_
_entity.id
_entity.type
_entity.pdbx_description
1 polymer ?
#
loop_
_entity_poly.entity_id
_entity_poly.type
_entity_poly.pdbx_seq_one_letter_code
_entity_poly.pdbx_strand_id
1 'polypeptide(L)'
;MLHLTLIGYWRSASEQHWPEPGAFVDPTWNAGIRERIIAHLTSGAVLRVAGGASWCRFRCAEFGAYGLGSAELTDGEYVWPSGLAHYVAQHQVRLPDKFVAAITRRHGQAPIGQSFDADDFEIDFEWWRNQGGFGGRAAAFTTPAPRGRLFALTAGVAPTAPILRALRACPEVHSRSLPDMRDAILRGEEVLLTAGVLEAEVVGLRRDLEGLGVRTRFEPKDGAV
;
A
#
# COMPACT_ATOMS: atom_id res chain seq x y z
N MET A 1 33.20 -2.40 -13.10
CA MET A 1 32.11 -2.05 -12.19
C MET A 1 31.03 -1.34 -12.99
N LEU A 2 29.87 -1.96 -13.11
CA LEU A 2 28.68 -1.39 -13.73
C LEU A 2 28.08 -0.34 -12.81
N HIS A 3 27.44 0.67 -13.38
CA HIS A 3 26.78 1.72 -12.61
C HIS A 3 25.29 1.63 -12.86
N LEU A 4 24.52 1.25 -11.84
CA LEU A 4 23.09 1.02 -11.92
C LEU A 4 22.34 2.18 -11.28
N THR A 5 21.42 2.82 -12.01
CA THR A 5 20.55 3.83 -11.44
C THR A 5 19.35 3.18 -10.77
N LEU A 6 19.19 3.37 -9.46
CA LEU A 6 18.03 2.86 -8.73
C LEU A 6 16.76 3.64 -9.09
N ILE A 7 15.64 2.94 -9.20
CA ILE A 7 14.30 3.54 -9.38
C ILE A 7 13.24 2.78 -8.59
N GLY A 8 12.09 3.41 -8.36
CA GLY A 8 10.90 2.76 -7.81
C GLY A 8 10.89 2.52 -6.29
N TYR A 9 11.83 3.11 -5.56
CA TYR A 9 11.79 3.13 -4.10
C TYR A 9 10.90 4.28 -3.64
N TRP A 10 9.96 3.97 -2.74
CA TRP A 10 8.92 4.90 -2.36
C TRP A 10 9.03 5.27 -0.90
N ARG A 11 8.69 6.54 -0.62
CA ARG A 11 8.62 7.08 0.73
C ARG A 11 7.82 6.16 1.65
N SER A 12 8.33 5.98 2.86
CA SER A 12 7.67 5.24 3.94
C SER A 12 7.96 5.91 5.29
N ALA A 13 7.35 5.42 6.37
CA ALA A 13 7.61 5.94 7.71
C ALA A 13 9.10 5.80 8.11
N SER A 14 9.75 4.71 7.69
CA SER A 14 11.16 4.44 7.94
C SER A 14 12.11 5.02 6.88
N GLU A 15 11.61 5.31 5.67
CA GLU A 15 12.43 5.74 4.53
C GLU A 15 11.89 7.06 3.95
N GLN A 16 11.98 8.12 4.75
CA GLN A 16 11.35 9.42 4.45
C GLN A 16 12.03 10.17 3.28
N HIS A 17 13.26 9.79 2.94
CA HIS A 17 14.08 10.44 1.92
C HIS A 17 13.73 10.01 0.48
N TRP A 18 12.90 8.97 0.31
CA TRP A 18 12.44 8.56 -1.02
C TRP A 18 11.31 9.45 -1.54
N PRO A 19 11.09 9.46 -2.88
CA PRO A 19 9.97 10.15 -3.50
C PRO A 19 8.61 9.62 -3.06
N GLU A 20 7.62 10.50 -3.06
CA GLU A 20 6.24 10.16 -2.77
C GLU A 20 5.55 9.58 -4.01
N PRO A 21 5.10 8.30 -4.03
CA PRO A 21 4.48 7.71 -5.23
C PRO A 21 3.23 8.46 -5.69
N GLY A 22 2.48 9.08 -4.78
CA GLY A 22 1.33 9.92 -5.14
C GLY A 22 1.65 11.09 -6.07
N ALA A 23 2.89 11.58 -6.04
CA ALA A 23 3.38 12.67 -6.90
C ALA A 23 3.60 12.23 -8.35
N PHE A 24 3.66 10.93 -8.61
CA PHE A 24 3.95 10.35 -9.93
C PHE A 24 2.68 9.84 -10.64
N VAL A 25 1.52 9.91 -9.98
CA VAL A 25 0.26 9.48 -10.59
C VAL A 25 -0.11 10.42 -11.73
N ASP A 26 -0.22 9.86 -12.93
CA ASP A 26 -0.58 10.57 -14.16
C ASP A 26 -1.61 9.74 -14.95
N PRO A 27 -2.92 10.00 -14.74
CA PRO A 27 -3.99 9.31 -15.46
C PRO A 27 -3.99 9.57 -16.97
N THR A 28 -3.28 10.61 -17.41
CA THR A 28 -3.17 11.00 -18.84
C THR A 28 -2.02 10.31 -19.54
N TRP A 29 -1.24 9.51 -18.82
CA TRP A 29 -0.10 8.80 -19.39
C TRP A 29 -0.54 7.84 -20.51
N ASN A 30 0.12 7.95 -21.66
CA ASN A 30 -0.18 7.17 -22.85
C ASN A 30 -0.18 5.65 -22.54
N ALA A 31 -1.32 5.01 -22.78
CA ALA A 31 -1.52 3.58 -22.46
C ALA A 31 -0.53 2.66 -23.16
N GLY A 32 -0.21 2.90 -24.44
CA GLY A 32 0.73 2.07 -25.19
C GLY A 32 2.18 2.20 -24.71
N ILE A 33 2.60 3.39 -24.26
CA ILE A 33 3.90 3.56 -23.58
C ILE A 33 3.86 2.83 -22.24
N ARG A 34 2.81 3.02 -21.44
CA ARG A 34 2.64 2.39 -20.12
C ARG A 34 2.74 0.88 -20.20
N GLU A 35 2.05 0.24 -21.15
CA GLU A 35 2.10 -1.21 -21.36
C GLU A 35 3.53 -1.71 -21.68
N ARG A 36 4.27 -0.98 -22.52
CA ARG A 36 5.69 -1.31 -22.79
C ARG A 36 6.56 -1.20 -21.54
N ILE A 37 6.33 -0.18 -20.71
CA ILE A 37 7.05 -0.04 -19.45
C ILE A 37 6.72 -1.19 -18.49
N ILE A 38 5.45 -1.57 -18.36
CA ILE A 38 5.05 -2.72 -17.53
C ILE A 38 5.79 -3.98 -17.99
N ALA A 39 5.74 -4.27 -19.30
CA ALA A 39 6.41 -5.44 -19.86
C ALA A 39 7.92 -5.45 -19.55
N HIS A 40 8.59 -4.31 -19.74
CA HIS A 40 10.01 -4.14 -19.41
C HIS A 40 10.30 -4.44 -17.93
N LEU A 41 9.56 -3.80 -17.02
CA LEU A 41 9.74 -3.95 -15.58
C LEU A 41 9.52 -5.39 -15.12
N THR A 42 8.57 -6.11 -15.73
CA THR A 42 8.30 -7.52 -15.42
C THR A 42 9.33 -8.49 -16.01
N SER A 43 10.06 -8.09 -17.05
CA SER A 43 11.08 -8.93 -17.72
C SER A 43 12.50 -8.73 -17.17
N GLY A 44 12.68 -7.90 -16.13
CA GLY A 44 13.98 -7.62 -15.53
C GLY A 44 14.69 -8.88 -15.02
N ALA A 45 16.02 -8.92 -15.15
CA ALA A 45 16.84 -9.98 -14.55
C ALA A 45 16.89 -9.79 -13.04
N VAL A 46 16.81 -10.87 -12.25
CA VAL A 46 16.93 -10.79 -10.79
C VAL A 46 18.36 -10.42 -10.43
N LEU A 47 18.54 -9.26 -9.80
CA LEU A 47 19.83 -8.82 -9.27
C LEU A 47 20.10 -9.41 -7.89
N ARG A 48 19.12 -9.30 -6.98
CA ARG A 48 19.19 -9.86 -5.62
C ARG A 48 17.81 -10.07 -5.04
N VAL A 49 17.72 -10.92 -4.01
CA VAL A 49 16.50 -11.16 -3.24
C VAL A 49 16.77 -10.87 -1.77
N ALA A 50 15.94 -10.04 -1.17
CA ALA A 50 16.01 -9.73 0.26
C ALA A 50 15.07 -10.64 1.07
N GLY A 51 15.34 -10.78 2.38
CA GLY A 51 14.52 -11.56 3.31
C GLY A 51 13.20 -10.91 3.74
N GLY A 52 12.82 -9.77 3.14
CA GLY A 52 11.61 -9.02 3.48
C GLY A 52 10.78 -8.71 2.24
N ALA A 53 9.45 -8.78 2.38
CA ALA A 53 8.52 -8.42 1.31
C ALA A 53 8.01 -6.98 1.47
N SER A 54 7.80 -6.30 0.34
CA SER A 54 7.25 -4.95 0.31
C SER A 54 5.73 -4.96 0.16
N TRP A 55 5.09 -3.83 0.47
CA TRP A 55 3.65 -3.60 0.38
C TRP A 55 3.32 -2.34 -0.43
N CYS A 56 2.09 -2.27 -0.94
CA CYS A 56 1.65 -1.18 -1.79
C CYS A 56 1.31 0.09 -0.99
N ARG A 57 1.97 1.23 -1.29
CA ARG A 57 1.75 2.52 -0.63
C ARG A 57 0.33 3.10 -0.86
N PHE A 58 -0.40 2.56 -1.83
CA PHE A 58 -1.82 2.86 -2.08
C PHE A 58 -2.79 1.87 -1.40
N ARG A 59 -2.30 0.95 -0.56
CA ARG A 59 -3.10 0.02 0.27
C ARG A 59 -4.02 -0.92 -0.51
N CYS A 60 -3.56 -1.46 -1.64
CA CYS A 60 -4.30 -2.50 -2.35
C CYS A 60 -4.62 -3.69 -1.45
N ALA A 61 -5.90 -4.03 -1.32
CA ALA A 61 -6.37 -5.17 -0.53
C ALA A 61 -5.81 -6.51 -1.05
N GLU A 62 -5.69 -6.63 -2.37
CA GLU A 62 -5.20 -7.84 -3.05
C GLU A 62 -3.73 -8.17 -2.74
N PHE A 63 -2.91 -7.17 -2.38
CA PHE A 63 -1.47 -7.35 -2.16
C PHE A 63 -1.08 -7.31 -0.68
N GLY A 64 -2.02 -7.14 0.25
CA GLY A 64 -1.78 -7.18 1.70
C GLY A 64 -0.51 -6.43 2.16
N ALA A 65 0.08 -6.89 3.26
CA ALA A 65 1.33 -6.35 3.80
C ALA A 65 2.61 -6.89 3.11
N TYR A 66 2.50 -7.84 2.16
CA TYR A 66 3.65 -8.62 1.64
C TYR A 66 3.58 -8.96 0.15
N GLY A 67 2.69 -8.35 -0.63
CA GLY A 67 2.37 -8.81 -1.99
C GLY A 67 3.23 -8.24 -3.12
N LEU A 68 4.15 -7.29 -2.85
CA LEU A 68 4.97 -6.69 -3.91
C LEU A 68 6.29 -7.44 -4.20
N GLY A 69 6.51 -8.56 -3.52
CA GLY A 69 7.73 -9.36 -3.63
C GLY A 69 8.90 -8.76 -2.86
N SER A 70 10.05 -9.42 -2.99
CA SER A 70 11.29 -9.13 -2.26
C SER A 70 12.53 -9.07 -3.15
N ALA A 71 12.36 -9.18 -4.47
CA ALA A 71 13.44 -9.16 -5.43
C ALA A 71 13.72 -7.74 -5.93
N GLU A 72 14.99 -7.45 -6.19
CA GLU A 72 15.42 -6.35 -7.03
C GLU A 72 15.74 -6.89 -8.42
N LEU A 73 15.19 -6.23 -9.43
CA LEU A 73 15.35 -6.55 -10.84
C LEU A 73 16.24 -5.50 -11.50
N THR A 74 16.93 -5.87 -12.57
CA THR A 74 17.81 -4.99 -13.33
C THR A 74 17.68 -5.22 -14.84
N ASP A 75 18.04 -4.20 -15.61
CA ASP A 75 18.34 -4.33 -17.05
C ASP A 75 19.80 -4.04 -17.41
N GLY A 76 20.67 -3.90 -16.40
CA GLY A 76 22.06 -3.52 -16.57
C GLY A 76 22.32 -2.01 -16.67
N GLU A 77 21.28 -1.17 -16.73
CA GLU A 77 21.37 0.29 -16.55
C GLU A 77 20.58 0.76 -15.32
N TYR A 78 19.40 0.19 -15.09
CA TYR A 78 18.53 0.51 -13.96
C TYR A 78 18.35 -0.70 -13.04
N VAL A 79 18.11 -0.42 -11.76
CA VAL A 79 17.70 -1.41 -10.76
C VAL A 79 16.41 -0.98 -10.07
N TRP A 80 15.47 -1.89 -9.86
CA TRP A 80 14.17 -1.60 -9.27
C TRP A 80 13.58 -2.75 -8.45
N PRO A 81 12.69 -2.48 -7.48
CA PRO A 81 11.95 -3.54 -6.80
C PRO A 81 10.99 -4.25 -7.77
N SER A 82 10.83 -5.56 -7.64
CA SER A 82 9.86 -6.36 -8.44
C SER A 82 8.44 -5.78 -8.41
N GLY A 83 8.08 -5.12 -7.31
CA GLY A 83 6.79 -4.47 -7.13
C GLY A 83 6.57 -3.19 -7.96
N LEU A 84 7.58 -2.63 -8.63
CA LEU A 84 7.42 -1.35 -9.35
C LEU A 84 6.38 -1.44 -10.47
N ALA A 85 6.28 -2.57 -11.16
CA ALA A 85 5.29 -2.79 -12.22
C ALA A 85 3.85 -2.66 -11.70
N HIS A 86 3.58 -3.06 -10.45
CA HIS A 86 2.27 -2.90 -9.83
C HIS A 86 1.84 -1.43 -9.74
N TYR A 87 2.76 -0.53 -9.37
CA TYR A 87 2.48 0.91 -9.29
C TYR A 87 2.08 1.49 -10.65
N VAL A 88 2.80 1.09 -11.69
CA VAL A 88 2.50 1.52 -13.06
C VAL A 88 1.14 0.99 -13.53
N ALA A 89 0.88 -0.30 -13.31
CA ALA A 89 -0.32 -0.97 -13.80
C ALA A 89 -1.59 -0.57 -13.06
N GLN A 90 -1.54 -0.50 -11.73
CA GLN A 90 -2.73 -0.34 -10.88
C GLN A 90 -2.97 1.10 -10.44
N HIS A 91 -1.91 1.91 -10.31
CA HIS A 91 -1.99 3.25 -9.72
C HIS A 91 -1.67 4.37 -10.70
N GLN A 92 -1.49 4.04 -11.99
CA GLN A 92 -1.14 5.01 -13.03
C GLN A 92 0.11 5.85 -12.67
N VAL A 93 1.02 5.27 -11.89
CA VAL A 93 2.31 5.90 -11.57
C VAL A 93 3.14 5.95 -12.84
N ARG A 94 3.38 7.16 -13.34
CA ARG A 94 4.29 7.43 -14.44
C ARG A 94 5.72 7.54 -13.94
N LEU A 95 6.67 6.94 -14.66
CA LEU A 95 8.09 7.04 -14.33
C LEU A 95 8.73 8.26 -15.04
N PRO A 96 9.86 8.80 -14.53
CA PRO A 96 10.51 9.97 -15.13
C PRO A 96 10.88 9.77 -16.61
N ASP A 97 10.83 10.86 -17.37
CA ASP A 97 11.01 10.83 -18.82
C ASP A 97 12.34 10.26 -19.28
N LYS A 98 13.41 10.45 -18.49
CA LYS A 98 14.72 9.84 -18.78
C LYS A 98 14.61 8.31 -18.91
N PHE A 99 13.96 7.67 -17.94
CA PHE A 99 13.76 6.22 -17.93
C PHE A 99 12.82 5.81 -19.06
N VAL A 100 11.68 6.49 -19.21
CA VAL A 100 10.70 6.16 -20.26
C VAL A 100 11.33 6.26 -21.65
N ALA A 101 12.09 7.32 -21.93
CA ALA A 101 12.79 7.50 -23.19
C ALA A 101 13.84 6.41 -23.44
N ALA A 102 14.59 6.00 -22.42
CA ALA A 102 15.57 4.92 -22.52
C ALA A 102 14.90 3.60 -22.96
N ILE A 103 13.82 3.20 -22.31
CA ILE A 103 13.11 1.96 -22.65
C ILE A 103 12.45 2.05 -24.03
N THR A 104 11.85 3.19 -24.36
CA THR A 104 11.14 3.34 -25.64
C THR A 104 12.10 3.31 -26.84
N ARG A 105 13.37 3.73 -26.67
CA ARG A 105 14.40 3.65 -27.72
C ARG A 105 14.97 2.24 -27.92
N ARG A 106 14.92 1.38 -26.90
CA ARG A 106 15.56 0.05 -26.90
C ARG A 106 14.79 -1.04 -27.67
N HIS A 107 13.65 -0.73 -28.30
CA HIS A 107 12.87 -1.64 -29.16
C HIS A 107 12.73 -3.09 -28.63
N GLY A 108 12.54 -3.29 -27.31
CA GLY A 108 12.25 -4.61 -26.74
C GLY A 108 13.43 -5.57 -26.67
N GLN A 109 14.68 -5.10 -26.67
CA GLN A 109 15.81 -5.95 -26.29
C GLN A 109 15.69 -6.31 -24.80
N ALA A 110 15.41 -7.58 -24.53
CA ALA A 110 15.32 -8.12 -23.18
C ALA A 110 16.66 -7.97 -22.44
N PRO A 111 16.63 -7.72 -21.12
CA PRO A 111 17.84 -7.52 -20.36
C PRO A 111 18.71 -8.77 -20.31
N ILE A 112 20.01 -8.51 -20.28
CA ILE A 112 21.10 -9.48 -20.34
C ILE A 112 20.92 -10.51 -19.21
N GLY A 113 20.80 -11.79 -19.56
CA GLY A 113 20.71 -12.92 -18.62
C GLY A 113 22.04 -13.25 -17.93
N GLN A 114 22.72 -12.25 -17.38
CA GLN A 114 23.97 -12.42 -16.64
C GLN A 114 23.69 -12.44 -15.14
N SER A 115 24.36 -13.35 -14.43
CA SER A 115 24.53 -13.27 -12.98
C SER A 115 25.53 -12.16 -12.67
N PHE A 116 25.21 -11.31 -11.70
CA PHE A 116 26.12 -10.29 -11.19
C PHE A 116 26.54 -10.66 -9.77
N ASP A 117 27.84 -10.61 -9.49
CA ASP A 117 28.35 -10.63 -8.12
C ASP A 117 28.26 -9.23 -7.50
N ALA A 118 28.26 -9.13 -6.18
CA ALA A 118 28.09 -7.84 -5.47
C ALA A 118 29.19 -6.82 -5.81
N ASP A 119 30.38 -7.27 -6.18
CA ASP A 119 31.52 -6.43 -6.55
C ASP A 119 31.47 -5.97 -8.03
N ASP A 120 30.51 -6.47 -8.81
CA ASP A 120 30.39 -6.15 -10.24
C ASP A 120 29.73 -4.79 -10.49
N PHE A 121 29.04 -4.21 -9.51
CA PHE A 121 28.22 -3.02 -9.69
C PHE A 121 28.18 -2.06 -8.51
N GLU A 122 27.90 -0.80 -8.81
CA GLU A 122 27.56 0.26 -7.87
C GLU A 122 26.14 0.76 -8.16
N ILE A 123 25.38 1.08 -7.11
CA ILE A 123 24.02 1.59 -7.23
C ILE A 123 24.00 3.10 -6.93
N ASP A 124 23.55 3.90 -7.89
CA ASP A 124 23.24 5.31 -7.69
C ASP A 124 21.82 5.46 -7.13
N PHE A 125 21.76 5.96 -5.90
CA PHE A 125 20.54 6.29 -5.17
C PHE A 125 20.13 7.77 -5.32
N GLU A 126 21.06 8.65 -5.67
CA GLU A 126 20.85 10.10 -5.67
C GLU A 126 19.88 10.54 -6.76
N TRP A 127 20.01 9.99 -7.97
CA TRP A 127 19.14 10.38 -9.07
C TRP A 127 17.66 10.19 -8.71
N TRP A 128 17.32 9.07 -8.07
CA TRP A 128 15.95 8.77 -7.67
C TRP A 128 15.46 9.57 -6.47
N ARG A 129 16.30 9.76 -5.44
CA ARG A 129 15.95 10.59 -4.27
C ARG A 129 15.53 12.00 -4.65
N ASN A 130 16.13 12.53 -5.71
CA ASN A 130 15.87 13.88 -6.19
C ASN A 130 14.67 13.99 -7.15
N GLN A 131 13.91 12.92 -7.39
CA GLN A 131 12.72 12.97 -8.24
C GLN A 131 11.52 13.57 -7.49
N GLY A 132 10.89 14.60 -8.07
CA GLY A 132 9.73 15.29 -7.50
C GLY A 132 8.36 14.84 -8.04
N GLY A 133 8.33 13.91 -9.01
CA GLY A 133 7.10 13.53 -9.72
C GLY A 133 6.61 14.60 -10.70
N PHE A 134 5.31 14.56 -11.02
CA PHE A 134 4.65 15.44 -12.00
C PHE A 134 3.60 16.36 -11.37
N GLY A 135 3.69 16.59 -10.05
CA GLY A 135 2.73 17.43 -9.32
C GLY A 135 1.40 16.74 -8.99
N GLY A 136 1.29 15.43 -9.21
CA GLY A 136 0.15 14.63 -8.75
C GLY A 136 -0.03 14.73 -7.23
N ARG A 137 -1.28 14.67 -6.76
CA ARG A 137 -1.62 14.62 -5.32
C ARG A 137 -2.51 13.41 -5.02
N ALA A 138 -2.25 12.28 -5.67
CA ALA A 138 -2.96 11.06 -5.33
C ALA A 138 -2.60 10.68 -3.89
N ALA A 139 -3.61 10.38 -3.07
CA ALA A 139 -3.38 9.96 -1.70
C ALA A 139 -2.62 8.62 -1.68
N ALA A 140 -1.36 8.66 -1.27
CA ALA A 140 -0.56 7.49 -0.93
C ALA A 140 -0.13 7.57 0.54
N PHE A 141 0.54 6.52 1.04
CA PHE A 141 0.75 6.27 2.47
C PHE A 141 1.34 7.42 3.31
N THR A 142 2.05 8.39 2.72
CA THR A 142 2.55 9.54 3.50
C THR A 142 1.49 10.59 3.79
N THR A 143 0.32 10.46 3.17
CA THR A 143 -0.94 10.98 3.71
C THR A 143 -1.23 10.15 4.96
N PRO A 144 -1.34 10.76 6.16
CA PRO A 144 -1.65 9.99 7.37
C PRO A 144 -2.85 9.09 7.08
N ALA A 145 -2.72 7.81 7.43
CA ALA A 145 -3.83 6.86 7.37
C ALA A 145 -5.08 7.56 7.93
N PRO A 146 -6.18 7.69 7.16
CA PRO A 146 -7.31 8.44 7.64
C PRO A 146 -7.77 7.80 8.93
N ARG A 147 -7.66 8.57 10.02
CA ARG A 147 -8.26 8.18 11.30
C ARG A 147 -9.75 8.04 11.06
N GLY A 148 -10.33 6.97 11.54
CA GLY A 148 -11.71 6.64 11.26
C GLY A 148 -12.49 6.30 12.51
N ARG A 149 -13.66 5.75 12.27
CA ARG A 149 -14.59 5.23 13.25
C ARG A 149 -14.80 3.75 12.96
N LEU A 150 -14.78 2.92 13.99
CA LEU A 150 -15.13 1.51 13.87
C LEU A 150 -16.53 1.31 14.44
N PHE A 151 -17.40 0.68 13.66
CA PHE A 151 -18.76 0.32 14.04
C PHE A 151 -18.92 -1.20 14.13
N ALA A 152 -19.68 -1.67 15.11
CA ALA A 152 -20.26 -3.01 15.11
C ALA A 152 -21.62 -2.98 14.39
N LEU A 153 -21.81 -3.92 13.46
CA LEU A 153 -23.06 -4.14 12.76
C LEU A 153 -23.83 -5.24 13.49
N THR A 154 -24.88 -4.85 14.22
CA THR A 154 -25.58 -5.75 15.14
C THR A 154 -26.85 -6.40 14.56
N ALA A 155 -27.21 -6.06 13.32
CA ALA A 155 -28.36 -6.64 12.64
C ALA A 155 -28.25 -8.19 12.59
N GLY A 156 -29.23 -8.87 13.19
CA GLY A 156 -29.28 -10.33 13.27
C GLY A 156 -28.38 -10.96 14.35
N VAL A 157 -27.74 -10.16 15.19
CA VAL A 157 -26.87 -10.63 16.27
C VAL A 157 -27.67 -10.85 17.55
N ALA A 158 -27.49 -12.01 18.20
CA ALA A 158 -28.06 -12.25 19.53
C ALA A 158 -27.20 -11.59 20.62
N PRO A 159 -27.78 -10.85 21.59
CA PRO A 159 -27.02 -10.13 22.62
C PRO A 159 -26.54 -11.08 23.73
N THR A 160 -25.53 -11.90 23.43
CA THR A 160 -24.94 -12.84 24.40
C THR A 160 -24.00 -12.13 25.37
N ALA A 161 -23.75 -12.73 26.54
CA ALA A 161 -22.82 -12.17 27.52
C ALA A 161 -21.40 -11.92 26.96
N PRO A 162 -20.80 -12.82 26.14
CA PRO A 162 -19.53 -12.55 25.47
C PRO A 162 -19.57 -11.30 24.57
N ILE A 163 -20.62 -11.16 23.76
CA ILE A 163 -20.79 -10.01 22.85
C ILE A 163 -20.94 -8.72 23.66
N LEU A 164 -21.81 -8.70 24.67
CA LEU A 164 -22.01 -7.54 25.52
C LEU A 164 -20.71 -7.15 26.25
N ARG A 165 -19.90 -8.12 26.68
CA ARG A 165 -18.60 -7.87 27.30
C ARG A 165 -17.60 -7.29 26.31
N ALA A 166 -17.51 -7.84 25.11
CA ALA A 166 -16.59 -7.37 24.07
C ALA A 166 -16.93 -5.94 23.63
N LEU A 167 -18.21 -5.65 23.40
CA LEU A 167 -18.68 -4.30 23.05
C LEU A 167 -18.39 -3.31 24.19
N ARG A 168 -18.65 -3.69 25.45
CA ARG A 168 -18.37 -2.84 26.62
C ARG A 168 -16.89 -2.61 26.91
N ALA A 169 -15.97 -3.36 26.31
CA ALA A 169 -14.54 -3.07 26.40
C ALA A 169 -14.12 -1.91 25.48
N CYS A 170 -15.02 -1.42 24.63
CA CYS A 170 -14.74 -0.38 23.66
C CYS A 170 -15.05 1.02 24.25
N PRO A 171 -14.14 2.02 24.09
CA PRO A 171 -14.27 3.32 24.75
C PRO A 171 -15.59 4.05 24.47
N GLU A 172 -16.07 4.03 23.24
CA GLU A 172 -17.29 4.76 22.82
C GLU A 172 -18.58 4.09 23.32
N VAL A 173 -18.45 2.88 23.88
CA VAL A 173 -19.56 2.08 24.40
C VAL A 173 -19.72 2.24 25.92
N HIS A 174 -18.71 2.76 26.63
CA HIS A 174 -18.71 2.86 28.09
C HIS A 174 -19.87 3.68 28.67
N SER A 175 -20.43 4.61 27.88
CA SER A 175 -21.55 5.46 28.28
C SER A 175 -22.92 4.79 28.20
N ARG A 176 -23.05 3.63 27.53
CA ARG A 176 -24.31 2.90 27.40
C ARG A 176 -24.47 1.89 28.54
N SER A 177 -25.68 1.82 29.12
CA SER A 177 -26.01 0.77 30.09
C SER A 177 -26.11 -0.61 29.40
N LEU A 178 -26.02 -1.70 30.17
CA LEU A 178 -26.22 -3.06 29.62
C LEU A 178 -27.61 -3.25 28.99
N PRO A 179 -28.72 -2.81 29.63
CA PRO A 179 -30.04 -2.82 28.98
C PRO A 179 -30.06 -2.04 27.67
N ASP A 180 -29.53 -0.81 27.65
CA ASP A 180 -29.53 0.02 26.42
C ASP A 180 -28.73 -0.63 25.30
N MET A 181 -27.59 -1.25 25.64
CA MET A 181 -26.76 -1.98 24.68
C MET A 181 -27.48 -3.21 24.12
N ARG A 182 -28.11 -3.99 24.99
CA ARG A 182 -28.88 -5.16 24.57
C ARG A 182 -30.00 -4.75 23.62
N ASP A 183 -30.71 -3.68 23.94
CA ASP A 183 -31.84 -3.22 23.14
C ASP A 183 -31.36 -2.62 21.80
N ALA A 184 -30.21 -1.94 21.77
CA ALA A 184 -29.57 -1.48 20.52
C ALA A 184 -29.21 -2.65 19.59
N ILE A 185 -28.64 -3.74 20.14
CA ILE A 185 -28.34 -4.96 19.38
C ILE A 185 -29.61 -5.58 18.81
N LEU A 186 -30.66 -5.70 19.62
CA LEU A 186 -31.94 -6.27 19.19
C LEU A 186 -32.63 -5.43 18.10
N ARG A 187 -32.43 -4.11 18.10
CA ARG A 187 -32.87 -3.21 17.04
C ARG A 187 -31.97 -3.23 15.79
N GLY A 188 -30.84 -3.91 15.85
CA GLY A 188 -29.87 -3.97 14.75
C GLY A 188 -29.13 -2.65 14.51
N GLU A 189 -29.01 -1.81 15.54
CA GLU A 189 -28.29 -0.53 15.44
C GLU A 189 -26.81 -0.72 15.11
N GLU A 190 -26.24 0.23 14.37
CA GLU A 190 -24.80 0.35 14.30
C GLU A 190 -24.27 0.94 15.62
N VAL A 191 -23.34 0.25 16.25
CA VAL A 191 -22.74 0.68 17.52
C VAL A 191 -21.33 1.18 17.26
N LEU A 192 -21.08 2.47 17.51
CA LEU A 192 -19.73 3.03 17.47
C LEU A 192 -18.89 2.40 18.59
N LEU A 193 -17.76 1.80 18.23
CA LEU A 193 -16.84 1.13 19.15
C LEU A 193 -15.69 2.04 19.57
N THR A 194 -15.07 2.67 18.58
CA THR A 194 -13.93 3.57 18.76
C THR A 194 -13.83 4.57 17.63
N ALA A 195 -13.28 5.74 17.91
CA ALA A 195 -13.09 6.83 16.95
C ALA A 195 -11.67 7.39 17.05
N GLY A 196 -11.20 8.02 15.96
CA GLY A 196 -9.87 8.63 15.92
C GLY A 196 -8.72 7.62 15.82
N VAL A 197 -9.02 6.39 15.44
CA VAL A 197 -8.06 5.28 15.33
C VAL A 197 -7.72 4.99 13.88
N LEU A 198 -6.54 4.43 13.67
CA LEU A 198 -6.12 3.85 12.40
C LEU A 198 -6.79 2.49 12.21
N GLU A 199 -7.11 2.12 10.97
CA GLU A 199 -7.66 0.79 10.68
C GLU A 199 -6.73 -0.35 11.18
N ALA A 200 -5.41 -0.14 11.10
CA ALA A 200 -4.42 -1.09 11.59
C ALA A 200 -4.48 -1.31 13.12
N GLU A 201 -4.88 -0.30 13.88
CA GLU A 201 -4.97 -0.38 15.35
C GLU A 201 -6.17 -1.22 15.81
N VAL A 202 -7.16 -1.41 14.94
CA VAL A 202 -8.41 -2.12 15.29
C VAL A 202 -8.52 -3.52 14.71
N VAL A 203 -7.50 -4.02 14.00
CA VAL A 203 -7.51 -5.37 13.40
C VAL A 203 -7.78 -6.46 14.44
N GLY A 204 -7.14 -6.37 15.61
CA GLY A 204 -7.36 -7.33 16.70
C GLY A 204 -8.80 -7.30 17.21
N LEU A 205 -9.33 -6.11 17.49
CA LEU A 205 -10.71 -5.93 17.94
C LEU A 205 -11.73 -6.46 16.91
N ARG A 206 -11.52 -6.19 15.62
CA ARG A 206 -12.39 -6.70 14.54
C ARG A 206 -12.42 -8.22 14.52
N ARG A 207 -11.25 -8.85 14.55
CA ARG A 207 -11.13 -10.31 14.58
C ARG A 207 -11.85 -10.93 15.79
N ASP A 208 -11.69 -10.32 16.96
CA ASP A 208 -12.31 -10.82 18.19
C ASP A 208 -13.84 -10.71 18.13
N LEU A 209 -14.39 -9.61 17.59
CA LEU A 209 -15.82 -9.42 17.40
C LEU A 209 -16.41 -10.32 16.31
N GLU A 210 -15.69 -10.49 15.20
CA GLU A 210 -16.10 -11.38 14.11
C GLU A 210 -16.12 -12.85 14.56
N GLY A 211 -15.18 -13.25 15.41
CA GLY A 211 -15.18 -14.55 16.09
C GLY A 211 -16.41 -14.79 16.99
N LEU A 212 -17.08 -13.72 17.42
CA LEU A 212 -18.35 -13.76 18.15
C LEU A 212 -19.58 -13.60 17.25
N GLY A 213 -19.40 -13.57 15.92
CA GLY A 213 -20.48 -13.37 14.95
C GLY A 213 -20.92 -11.92 14.76
N VAL A 214 -20.15 -10.94 15.25
CA VAL A 214 -20.43 -9.51 15.09
C VAL A 214 -19.59 -8.96 13.94
N ARG A 215 -20.24 -8.54 12.86
CA ARG A 215 -19.54 -7.89 11.74
C ARG A 215 -19.13 -6.47 12.12
N THR A 216 -18.06 -5.97 11.49
CA THR A 216 -17.55 -4.62 11.73
C THR A 216 -17.43 -3.81 10.45
N ARG A 217 -17.58 -2.49 10.55
CA ARG A 217 -17.38 -1.52 9.46
C ARG A 217 -16.43 -0.43 9.93
N PHE A 218 -15.35 -0.20 9.20
CA PHE A 218 -14.48 0.96 9.40
C PHE A 218 -14.89 2.08 8.45
N GLU A 219 -15.06 3.28 8.99
CA GLU A 219 -15.41 4.50 8.27
C GLU A 219 -14.28 5.51 8.41
N PRO A 220 -13.50 5.78 7.35
CA PRO A 220 -12.50 6.84 7.36
C PRO A 220 -13.15 8.21 7.62
N LYS A 221 -12.49 9.10 8.37
CA LYS A 221 -12.95 10.49 8.49
C LYS A 221 -12.70 11.21 7.17
N ASP A 222 -13.78 11.60 6.47
CA ASP A 222 -13.68 12.43 5.26
C ASP A 222 -12.94 13.75 5.57
N GLY A 223 -11.98 14.11 4.71
CA GLY A 223 -11.33 15.43 4.74
C GLY A 223 -9.92 15.51 5.35
N ALA A 224 -9.16 14.41 5.43
CA ALA A 224 -7.70 14.48 5.58
C ALA A 224 -7.04 14.34 4.20
N VAL A 225 -7.17 15.40 3.38
CA VAL A 225 -6.31 15.63 2.20
C VAL A 225 -5.19 16.57 2.63
#